data_AF-A0A177HIX8-F1
#
_entry.id   AF-A0A177HIX8-F1
#
_cell.length_a   1.000
_cell.length_b   1.000
_cell.length_c   1.000
_cell.angle_alpha   90.00
_cell.angle_beta   90.00
_cell.angle_gamma   90.00
#
_symmetry.space_group_name_H-M   'P 1'
#
loop_
_entity.id
_entity.type
_entity.pdbx_description
1 polymer ?
#
loop_
_entity_poly.entity_id
_entity_poly.type
_entity_poly.pdbx_seq_one_letter_code
_entity_poly.pdbx_strand_id
1 'polypeptide(L)'
;MEDPAAHAAMVAERRRFKSGDYDKRFVSWIGQTLHAPGYWPWEQIACYCRVVGGLVLGEFAKVQIIVGATPGPDADREGNAAKLRGTHPAFRAHLDMQQNGAEGDGTLSWGDPIGVEKSVGVPFIADCGKNSVIIEHPVAPASVPLEVGYTKPSRTLLHLKKFGGVARWAYDDDRICLLINTETLGRWGRMDRWADEQRKKDTAA
;
A
#
# COMPACT_ATOMS: atom_id res chain seq x y z
N MET A 1 -30.10 1.08 6.91
CA MET A 1 -30.27 0.16 8.06
C MET A 1 -28.89 -0.42 8.33
N GLU A 2 -28.25 -0.07 9.45
CA GLU A 2 -26.91 -0.58 9.77
C GLU A 2 -26.99 -2.09 10.06
N ASP A 3 -26.10 -2.87 9.45
CA ASP A 3 -25.98 -4.31 9.69
C ASP A 3 -25.30 -4.57 11.05
N PRO A 4 -26.00 -5.17 12.04
CA PRO A 4 -25.43 -5.45 13.36
C PRO A 4 -24.17 -6.32 13.31
N ALA A 5 -24.06 -7.22 12.33
CA ALA A 5 -22.89 -8.07 12.17
C ALA A 5 -21.66 -7.27 11.74
N ALA A 6 -21.82 -6.33 10.80
CA ALA A 6 -20.76 -5.44 10.37
C ALA A 6 -20.25 -4.56 11.51
N HIS A 7 -21.16 -4.02 12.34
CA HIS A 7 -20.77 -3.24 13.52
C HIS A 7 -19.98 -4.09 14.53
N ALA A 8 -20.46 -5.29 14.85
CA ALA A 8 -19.78 -6.20 15.76
C ALA A 8 -18.37 -6.58 15.26
N ALA A 9 -18.21 -6.83 13.96
CA ALA A 9 -16.91 -7.11 13.34
C ALA A 9 -15.94 -5.94 13.49
N MET A 10 -16.39 -4.70 13.25
CA MET A 10 -15.55 -3.50 13.44
C MET A 10 -15.15 -3.29 14.92
N VAL A 11 -16.06 -3.55 15.86
CA VAL A 11 -15.76 -3.48 17.29
C VAL A 11 -14.72 -4.53 17.70
N ALA A 12 -14.87 -5.76 17.22
CA ALA A 12 -13.90 -6.83 17.45
C ALA A 12 -12.51 -6.45 16.90
N GLU A 13 -12.47 -5.89 15.69
CA GLU A 13 -11.22 -5.45 15.08
C GLU A 13 -10.54 -4.33 15.86
N ARG A 14 -11.30 -3.33 16.33
CA ARG A 14 -10.76 -2.28 17.20
C ARG A 14 -10.14 -2.85 18.49
N ARG A 15 -10.76 -3.88 19.08
CA ARG A 15 -10.22 -4.53 20.27
C ARG A 15 -8.88 -5.21 19.98
N ARG A 16 -8.74 -5.89 18.85
CA ARG A 16 -7.49 -6.52 18.40
C ARG A 16 -6.36 -5.52 18.21
N PHE A 17 -6.66 -4.32 17.70
CA PHE A 17 -5.67 -3.24 17.67
C PHE A 17 -5.24 -2.78 19.06
N LYS A 18 -6.16 -2.71 20.02
CA LYS A 18 -5.85 -2.31 21.39
C LYS A 18 -5.06 -3.36 22.16
N SER A 19 -5.28 -4.64 21.89
CA SER A 19 -4.52 -5.74 22.49
C SER A 19 -3.15 -5.96 21.83
N GLY A 20 -2.92 -5.40 20.63
CA GLY A 20 -1.65 -5.55 19.93
C GLY A 20 -1.52 -6.87 19.18
N ASP A 21 -2.64 -7.48 18.79
CA ASP A 21 -2.68 -8.78 18.10
C ASP A 21 -2.10 -8.73 16.68
N TYR A 22 -1.77 -7.54 16.19
CA TYR A 22 -1.25 -7.31 14.86
C TYR A 22 0.22 -6.92 14.87
N ASP A 23 0.95 -7.44 13.88
CA ASP A 23 2.27 -6.96 13.53
C ASP A 23 2.21 -5.45 13.18
N LYS A 24 2.91 -4.63 13.95
CA LYS A 24 2.84 -3.15 13.82
C LYS A 24 3.28 -2.68 12.45
N ARG A 25 4.29 -3.34 11.88
CA ARG A 25 4.83 -3.05 10.55
C ARG A 25 3.77 -3.31 9.48
N PHE A 26 3.11 -4.46 9.52
CA PHE A 26 1.99 -4.77 8.63
C PHE A 26 0.86 -3.75 8.72
N VAL A 27 0.48 -3.33 9.93
CA VAL A 27 -0.56 -2.29 10.10
C VAL A 27 -0.11 -0.98 9.45
N SER A 28 1.15 -0.57 9.67
CA SER A 28 1.71 0.69 9.14
C SER A 28 1.74 0.76 7.60
N TRP A 29 1.92 -0.39 6.93
CA TRP A 29 1.84 -0.50 5.47
C TRP A 29 0.43 -0.20 4.95
N ILE A 30 -0.61 -0.57 5.70
CA ILE A 30 -1.99 -0.26 5.32
C ILE A 30 -2.35 1.17 5.75
N GLY A 31 -1.94 1.58 6.94
CA GLY A 31 -2.12 2.95 7.39
C GLY A 31 -1.36 3.27 8.68
N GLN A 32 -0.95 4.52 8.79
CA GLN A 32 -0.27 5.08 9.96
C GLN A 32 -0.81 6.49 10.17
N THR A 33 -1.24 6.81 11.38
CA THR A 33 -1.65 8.18 11.76
C THR A 33 -0.98 8.57 13.06
N LEU A 34 -1.12 9.83 13.47
CA LEU A 34 -0.66 10.31 14.77
C LEU A 34 -1.26 9.53 15.95
N HIS A 35 -2.42 8.89 15.74
CA HIS A 35 -3.10 8.10 16.77
C HIS A 35 -2.89 6.60 16.51
N ALA A 36 -2.76 5.85 17.61
CA ALA A 36 -2.67 4.40 17.54
C ALA A 36 -3.92 3.79 16.87
N PRO A 37 -3.80 2.66 16.16
CA PRO A 37 -4.90 2.06 15.40
C PRO A 37 -6.18 1.79 16.19
N GLY A 38 -6.07 1.48 17.49
CA GLY A 38 -7.21 1.28 18.38
C GLY A 38 -8.09 2.52 18.60
N TYR A 39 -7.64 3.70 18.16
CA TYR A 39 -8.35 4.98 18.24
C TYR A 39 -8.72 5.54 16.87
N TRP A 40 -8.46 4.81 15.79
CA TRP A 40 -8.87 5.25 14.47
C TRP A 40 -10.40 5.39 14.39
N PRO A 41 -10.90 6.43 13.68
CA PRO A 41 -12.30 6.54 13.31
C PRO A 41 -12.82 5.27 12.61
N TRP A 42 -14.12 5.02 12.68
CA TRP A 42 -14.70 3.76 12.19
C TRP A 42 -14.50 3.56 10.70
N GLU A 43 -14.55 4.62 9.90
CA GLU A 43 -14.29 4.58 8.47
C GLU A 43 -12.86 4.12 8.15
N GLN A 44 -11.88 4.46 8.99
CA GLN A 44 -10.50 4.04 8.80
C GLN A 44 -10.31 2.56 9.16
N ILE A 45 -11.00 2.09 10.19
CA ILE A 45 -11.05 0.66 10.55
C ILE A 45 -11.72 -0.13 9.41
N ALA A 46 -12.84 0.34 8.88
CA ALA A 46 -13.52 -0.28 7.74
C ALA A 46 -12.61 -0.35 6.50
N CYS A 47 -11.90 0.74 6.19
CA CYS A 47 -10.95 0.77 5.08
C CYS A 47 -9.79 -0.20 5.30
N TYR A 48 -9.24 -0.27 6.51
CA TYR A 48 -8.21 -1.25 6.89
C TYR A 48 -8.72 -2.68 6.66
N CYS A 49 -9.90 -3.03 7.21
CA CYS A 49 -10.51 -4.34 7.01
C CYS A 49 -10.69 -4.68 5.54
N ARG A 50 -11.07 -3.70 4.71
CA ARG A 50 -11.24 -3.90 3.27
C ARG A 50 -9.93 -4.21 2.55
N VAL A 51 -8.82 -3.58 2.96
CA VAL A 51 -7.49 -3.88 2.42
C VAL A 51 -7.01 -5.25 2.89
N VAL A 52 -7.15 -5.58 4.17
CA VAL A 52 -6.80 -6.92 4.70
C VAL A 52 -7.62 -8.00 4.02
N GLY A 53 -8.95 -7.82 3.91
CA GLY A 53 -9.81 -8.76 3.20
C GLY A 53 -9.41 -8.92 1.74
N GLY A 54 -9.03 -7.84 1.06
CA GLY A 54 -8.51 -7.90 -0.30
C GLY A 54 -7.20 -8.69 -0.42
N LEU A 55 -6.28 -8.55 0.53
CA LEU A 55 -5.04 -9.35 0.58
C LEU A 55 -5.32 -10.84 0.82
N VAL A 56 -6.23 -11.14 1.76
CA VAL A 56 -6.63 -12.53 2.10
C VAL A 56 -7.36 -13.21 0.94
N LEU A 57 -8.18 -12.47 0.19
CA LEU A 57 -8.92 -13.00 -0.96
C LEU A 57 -8.12 -12.97 -2.26
N GLY A 58 -6.91 -12.42 -2.25
CA GLY A 58 -6.07 -12.32 -3.46
C GLY A 58 -6.46 -11.21 -4.42
N GLU A 59 -7.41 -10.35 -4.05
CA GLU A 59 -7.71 -9.14 -4.82
C GLU A 59 -6.50 -8.21 -4.81
N PHE A 60 -5.87 -8.09 -3.64
CA PHE A 60 -4.64 -7.33 -3.46
C PHE A 60 -3.45 -8.28 -3.21
N ALA A 61 -2.28 -7.84 -3.63
CA ALA A 61 -1.00 -8.47 -3.37
C ALA A 61 -0.05 -7.45 -2.73
N LYS A 62 1.03 -7.94 -2.13
CA LYS A 62 2.08 -7.08 -1.57
C LYS A 62 3.46 -7.57 -1.98
N VAL A 63 4.39 -6.62 -2.12
CA VAL A 63 5.83 -6.88 -2.20
C VAL A 63 6.56 -5.89 -1.30
N GLN A 64 7.66 -6.32 -0.70
CA GLN A 64 8.50 -5.48 0.14
C GLN A 64 9.76 -5.10 -0.63
N ILE A 65 10.08 -3.82 -0.64
CA ILE A 65 11.23 -3.27 -1.35
C ILE A 65 12.14 -2.65 -0.30
N ILE A 66 13.38 -3.13 -0.21
CA ILE A 66 14.37 -2.61 0.74
C ILE A 66 14.82 -1.23 0.27
N VAL A 67 14.79 -0.26 1.18
CA VAL A 67 15.42 1.07 1.02
C VAL A 67 16.70 1.15 1.86
N GLY A 68 16.71 0.51 3.03
CA GLY A 68 17.85 0.53 3.96
C GLY A 68 17.93 1.80 4.81
N ALA A 69 16.88 2.63 4.78
CA ALA A 69 16.73 3.83 5.59
C ALA A 69 15.25 4.05 5.93
N THR A 70 14.97 4.79 7.00
CA THR A 70 13.61 5.17 7.40
C THR A 70 13.28 6.60 6.94
N PRO A 71 11.99 6.92 6.72
CA PRO A 71 11.60 8.29 6.41
C PRO A 71 12.00 9.25 7.54
N GLY A 72 12.55 10.39 7.16
CA GLY A 72 12.66 11.57 8.01
C GLY A 72 11.34 12.36 8.04
N PRO A 73 11.25 13.42 8.84
CA PRO A 73 10.05 14.24 8.95
C PRO A 73 9.60 14.77 7.58
N ASP A 74 8.30 15.05 7.43
CA ASP A 74 7.71 15.46 6.14
C ASP A 74 8.35 16.71 5.52
N ALA A 75 8.86 17.63 6.36
CA ALA A 75 9.58 18.82 5.93
C ALA A 75 10.98 18.53 5.31
N ASP A 76 11.58 17.36 5.61
CA ASP A 76 12.87 16.94 5.05
C ASP A 76 12.69 16.18 3.72
N ARG A 77 12.08 16.85 2.74
CA ARG A 77 11.80 16.28 1.42
C ARG A 77 13.07 15.88 0.68
N GLU A 78 14.09 16.73 0.73
CA GLU A 78 15.39 16.48 0.08
C GLU A 78 16.11 15.28 0.71
N GLY A 79 16.14 15.18 2.04
CA GLY A 79 16.72 14.04 2.75
C GLY A 79 15.96 12.75 2.47
N ASN A 80 14.63 12.80 2.40
CA ASN A 80 13.81 11.64 2.02
C ASN A 80 14.04 11.21 0.57
N ALA A 81 14.11 12.15 -0.37
CA ALA A 81 14.45 11.86 -1.76
C ALA A 81 15.86 11.25 -1.88
N ALA A 82 16.81 11.73 -1.05
CA ALA A 82 18.16 11.18 -1.02
C ALA A 82 18.21 9.72 -0.56
N LYS A 83 17.48 9.38 0.50
CA LYS A 83 17.35 8.02 1.00
C LYS A 83 16.69 7.09 0.00
N LEU A 84 15.66 7.56 -0.72
CA LEU A 84 14.96 6.78 -1.74
C LEU A 84 15.84 6.37 -2.93
N ARG A 85 16.97 7.04 -3.17
CA ARG A 85 17.97 6.58 -4.15
C ARG A 85 18.62 5.24 -3.77
N GLY A 86 18.55 4.85 -2.50
CA GLY A 86 19.00 3.53 -2.01
C GLY A 86 18.01 2.40 -2.26
N THR A 87 16.83 2.68 -2.84
CA THR A 87 15.85 1.66 -3.19
C THR A 87 16.43 0.67 -4.20
N HIS A 88 15.97 -0.58 -4.14
CA HIS A 88 16.38 -1.63 -5.08
C HIS A 88 16.35 -1.16 -6.56
N PRO A 89 17.38 -1.46 -7.39
CA PRO A 89 17.54 -0.89 -8.74
C PRO A 89 16.40 -1.15 -9.73
N ALA A 90 15.59 -2.20 -9.50
CA ALA A 90 14.40 -2.48 -10.31
C ALA A 90 13.30 -1.41 -10.18
N PHE A 91 13.38 -0.57 -9.14
CA PHE A 91 12.39 0.44 -8.83
C PHE A 91 12.98 1.85 -8.89
N ARG A 92 12.16 2.80 -9.31
CA ARG A 92 12.48 4.24 -9.32
C ARG A 92 11.45 4.97 -8.47
N ALA A 93 11.92 5.52 -7.36
CA ALA A 93 11.12 6.35 -6.47
C ALA A 93 11.40 7.83 -6.74
N HIS A 94 10.35 8.65 -6.84
CA HIS A 94 10.42 10.08 -7.02
C HIS A 94 9.50 10.77 -6.02
N LEU A 95 9.96 11.82 -5.33
CA LEU A 95 9.12 12.64 -4.45
C LEU A 95 8.71 13.93 -5.17
N ASP A 96 7.43 14.30 -5.02
CA ASP A 96 6.98 15.64 -5.37
C ASP A 96 7.52 16.62 -4.32
N MET A 97 8.41 17.51 -4.78
CA MET A 97 9.08 18.52 -3.94
C MET A 97 8.18 19.71 -3.62
N GLN A 98 7.08 19.90 -4.37
CA GLN A 98 6.18 21.04 -4.21
C GLN A 98 4.84 20.67 -3.58
N GLN A 99 4.49 19.37 -3.54
CA GLN A 99 3.20 18.87 -3.03
C GLN A 99 2.01 19.69 -3.57
N ASN A 100 1.98 19.96 -4.87
CA ASN A 100 0.99 20.84 -5.51
C ASN A 100 -0.40 20.17 -5.63
N GLY A 101 -0.98 19.73 -4.52
CA GLY A 101 -2.25 18.98 -4.49
C GLY A 101 -2.16 17.61 -5.14
N ALA A 102 -0.96 17.03 -5.25
CA ALA A 102 -0.76 15.69 -5.80
C ALA A 102 -1.53 14.64 -4.98
N GLU A 103 -2.00 13.58 -5.66
CA GLU A 103 -2.83 12.57 -5.02
C GLU A 103 -2.07 11.68 -4.02
N GLY A 104 -0.74 11.81 -3.97
CA GLY A 104 0.20 11.25 -2.98
C GLY A 104 1.49 12.08 -2.91
N ASP A 105 2.50 11.63 -2.14
CA ASP A 105 3.77 12.36 -1.92
C ASP A 105 4.75 12.27 -3.09
N GLY A 106 4.53 11.33 -3.99
CA GLY A 106 5.42 11.04 -5.09
C GLY A 106 4.95 9.84 -5.91
N THR A 107 5.90 9.20 -6.58
CA THR A 107 5.65 8.05 -7.45
C THR A 107 6.69 6.95 -7.22
N LEU A 108 6.28 5.69 -7.36
CA LEU A 108 7.16 4.54 -7.46
C LEU A 108 6.85 3.83 -8.79
N SER A 109 7.87 3.62 -9.62
CA SER A 109 7.74 2.95 -10.91
C SER A 109 8.75 1.82 -11.09
N TRP A 110 8.45 0.89 -11.99
CA TRP A 110 9.35 -0.20 -12.40
C TRP A 110 9.22 -0.46 -13.90
N GLY A 111 10.35 -0.79 -14.53
CA GLY A 111 10.45 -0.97 -15.99
C GLY A 111 10.31 -2.41 -16.48
N ASP A 112 10.56 -3.38 -15.60
CA ASP A 112 10.53 -4.82 -15.90
C ASP A 112 9.44 -5.51 -15.06
N PRO A 113 8.80 -6.59 -15.56
CA PRO A 113 7.80 -7.32 -14.77
C PRO A 113 8.34 -7.77 -13.42
N ILE A 114 7.55 -7.60 -12.36
CA ILE A 114 7.89 -8.01 -10.99
C ILE A 114 7.00 -9.17 -10.54
N GLY A 115 7.55 -10.08 -9.73
CA GLY A 115 6.76 -11.10 -9.04
C GLY A 115 6.14 -10.55 -7.75
N VAL A 116 4.87 -10.83 -7.51
CA VAL A 116 4.20 -10.51 -6.24
C VAL A 116 3.56 -11.74 -5.62
N GLU A 117 3.52 -11.78 -4.29
CA GLU A 117 2.82 -12.81 -3.54
C GLU A 117 1.31 -12.49 -3.49
N LYS A 118 0.51 -13.37 -4.09
CA LYS A 118 -0.95 -13.26 -4.13
C LYS A 118 -1.57 -14.46 -3.44
N SER A 119 -2.53 -14.21 -2.54
CA SER A 119 -3.37 -15.29 -2.01
C SER A 119 -4.35 -15.80 -3.06
N VAL A 120 -4.68 -17.10 -3.07
CA VAL A 120 -5.75 -17.64 -3.92
C VAL A 120 -7.13 -17.65 -3.23
N GLY A 121 -7.24 -17.13 -2.00
CA GLY A 121 -8.49 -17.10 -1.25
C GLY A 121 -9.00 -18.47 -0.76
N VAL A 122 -8.28 -19.55 -1.07
CA VAL A 122 -8.57 -20.91 -0.60
C VAL A 122 -7.70 -21.18 0.64
N PRO A 123 -8.32 -21.42 1.82
CA PRO A 123 -7.57 -21.91 2.97
C PRO A 123 -7.11 -23.33 2.67
N PHE A 124 -5.81 -23.61 2.76
CA PHE A 124 -5.34 -24.99 2.79
C PHE A 124 -5.59 -25.53 4.20
N ILE A 125 -6.39 -26.60 4.31
CA ILE A 125 -6.50 -27.35 5.57
C ILE A 125 -5.32 -28.32 5.60
N ALA A 126 -4.19 -27.86 6.11
CA ALA A 126 -3.17 -28.74 6.65
C ALA A 126 -3.33 -28.77 8.18
N ASP A 127 -2.90 -29.86 8.82
CA ASP A 127 -2.96 -30.10 10.28
C ASP A 127 -2.29 -29.00 11.14
N CYS A 128 -1.68 -27.99 10.53
CA CYS A 128 -0.96 -26.88 11.17
C CYS A 128 -1.64 -25.49 11.07
N GLY A 129 -2.87 -25.38 10.52
CA GLY A 129 -3.68 -24.15 10.61
C GLY A 129 -4.23 -23.62 9.28
N LYS A 130 -5.03 -22.54 9.36
CA LYS A 130 -5.67 -21.88 8.21
C LYS A 130 -4.71 -20.89 7.55
N ASN A 131 -3.78 -21.38 6.74
CA ASN A 131 -2.97 -20.51 5.89
C ASN A 131 -3.55 -20.50 4.47
N SER A 132 -3.70 -19.30 3.89
CA SER A 132 -4.08 -19.21 2.48
C SER A 132 -2.93 -19.68 1.60
N VAL A 133 -3.24 -20.39 0.51
CA VAL A 133 -2.22 -20.71 -0.50
C VAL A 133 -1.78 -19.41 -1.18
N ILE A 134 -0.45 -19.20 -1.24
CA ILE A 134 0.19 -18.05 -1.90
C ILE A 134 0.77 -18.53 -3.22
N ILE A 135 0.54 -17.77 -4.29
CA ILE A 135 1.13 -17.98 -5.61
C ILE A 135 1.94 -16.75 -6.01
N GLU A 136 2.95 -16.97 -6.85
CA GLU A 136 3.60 -15.88 -7.56
C GLU A 136 2.69 -15.36 -8.68
N HIS A 137 2.55 -14.05 -8.76
CA HIS A 137 1.77 -13.38 -9.79
C HIS A 137 2.66 -12.32 -10.47
N PRO A 138 2.89 -12.41 -11.79
CA PRO A 138 3.67 -11.40 -12.50
C PRO A 138 2.86 -10.12 -12.69
N VAL A 139 3.44 -8.97 -12.35
CA VAL A 139 2.85 -7.64 -12.56
C VAL A 139 3.69 -6.91 -13.60
N ALA A 140 3.02 -6.43 -14.65
CA ALA A 140 3.66 -5.70 -15.75
C ALA A 140 4.29 -4.38 -15.27
N PRO A 141 5.22 -3.78 -16.05
CA PRO A 141 5.78 -2.46 -15.78
C PRO A 141 4.67 -1.42 -15.55
N ALA A 142 4.79 -0.66 -14.46
CA ALA A 142 3.81 0.35 -14.11
C ALA A 142 4.40 1.42 -13.17
N SER A 143 3.55 2.37 -12.79
CA SER A 143 3.84 3.34 -11.75
C SER A 143 2.63 3.55 -10.86
N VAL A 144 2.88 3.73 -9.57
CA VAL A 144 1.85 3.95 -8.54
C VAL A 144 2.20 5.16 -7.68
N PRO A 145 1.22 5.76 -6.99
CA PRO A 145 1.50 6.77 -5.98
C PRO A 145 2.42 6.23 -4.87
N LEU A 146 3.36 7.06 -4.45
CA LEU A 146 4.19 6.86 -3.27
C LEU A 146 3.65 7.73 -2.13
N GLU A 147 3.55 7.13 -0.96
CA GLU A 147 3.02 7.73 0.26
C GLU A 147 4.05 7.52 1.37
N VAL A 148 4.55 8.61 1.96
CA VAL A 148 5.65 8.61 2.93
C VAL A 148 5.15 9.02 4.31
N GLY A 149 5.49 8.23 5.33
CA GLY A 149 5.08 8.49 6.70
C GLY A 149 3.59 8.28 6.93
N TYR A 150 2.93 9.30 7.49
CA TYR A 150 1.52 9.22 7.91
C TYR A 150 0.57 9.19 6.71
N THR A 151 -0.11 8.06 6.54
CA THR A 151 -1.17 7.90 5.55
C THR A 151 -2.32 7.12 6.15
N LYS A 152 -3.54 7.62 5.93
CA LYS A 152 -4.77 6.99 6.41
C LYS A 152 -5.08 5.71 5.62
N PRO A 153 -5.62 4.64 6.26
CA PRO A 153 -6.12 3.46 5.54
C PRO A 153 -7.05 3.78 4.36
N SER A 154 -7.89 4.82 4.49
CA SER A 154 -8.77 5.25 3.40
C SER A 154 -8.01 5.75 2.16
N ARG A 155 -6.84 6.39 2.33
CA ARG A 155 -5.99 6.84 1.22
C ARG A 155 -5.33 5.64 0.53
N THR A 156 -4.83 4.68 1.29
CA THR A 156 -4.33 3.40 0.76
C THR A 156 -5.40 2.69 -0.08
N LEU A 157 -6.62 2.57 0.45
CA LEU A 157 -7.73 1.95 -0.28
C LEU A 157 -8.12 2.74 -1.53
N LEU A 158 -8.17 4.08 -1.45
CA LEU A 158 -8.42 4.94 -2.61
C LEU A 158 -7.42 4.64 -3.72
N HIS A 159 -6.13 4.56 -3.40
CA HIS A 159 -5.08 4.32 -4.38
C HIS A 159 -5.18 2.95 -5.03
N LEU A 160 -5.41 1.92 -4.22
CA LEU A 160 -5.65 0.55 -4.70
C LEU A 160 -6.83 0.45 -5.66
N LYS A 161 -7.88 1.24 -5.43
CA LYS A 161 -9.07 1.25 -6.29
C LYS A 161 -8.93 2.15 -7.52
N LYS A 162 -8.28 3.31 -7.39
CA LYS A 162 -8.18 4.33 -8.44
C LYS A 162 -6.99 4.12 -9.38
N PHE A 163 -5.80 3.86 -8.83
CA PHE A 163 -4.55 3.70 -9.59
C PHE A 163 -4.11 2.25 -9.71
N GLY A 164 -4.82 1.34 -9.02
CA GLY A 164 -4.50 -0.07 -8.98
C GLY A 164 -3.36 -0.42 -8.04
N GLY A 165 -2.73 0.53 -7.36
CA GLY A 165 -1.64 0.23 -6.43
C GLY A 165 -1.20 1.45 -5.63
N VAL A 166 -0.36 1.21 -4.62
CA VAL A 166 0.29 2.24 -3.80
C VAL A 166 1.59 1.71 -3.22
N ALA A 167 2.63 2.53 -3.23
CA ALA A 167 3.86 2.31 -2.50
C ALA A 167 3.82 3.04 -1.16
N ARG A 168 4.02 2.32 -0.05
CA ARG A 168 3.92 2.84 1.31
C ARG A 168 5.26 2.74 2.01
N TRP A 169 5.87 3.89 2.29
CA TRP A 169 7.08 4.00 3.12
C TRP A 169 6.71 4.59 4.48
N ALA A 170 6.29 3.74 5.41
CA ALA A 170 5.83 4.18 6.73
C ALA A 170 6.99 4.70 7.59
N TYR A 171 6.70 5.58 8.56
CA TYR A 171 7.69 5.95 9.57
C TYR A 171 8.14 4.70 10.33
N ASP A 172 9.42 4.69 10.71
CA ASP A 172 10.11 3.58 11.38
C ASP A 172 10.26 2.30 10.54
N ASP A 173 9.98 2.35 9.24
CA ASP A 173 10.19 1.23 8.33
C ASP A 173 11.34 1.48 7.34
N ASP A 174 12.28 0.55 7.28
CA ASP A 174 13.39 0.55 6.32
C ASP A 174 13.02 -0.01 4.94
N ARG A 175 11.73 -0.33 4.75
CA ARG A 175 11.16 -0.92 3.54
C ARG A 175 9.96 -0.12 3.05
N ILE A 176 9.80 -0.12 1.73
CA ILE A 176 8.55 0.25 1.06
C ILE A 176 7.70 -1.00 0.91
N CYS A 177 6.44 -0.95 1.35
CA CYS A 177 5.46 -1.96 0.97
C CYS A 177 4.70 -1.48 -0.26
N LEU A 178 4.86 -2.19 -1.37
CA LEU A 178 4.08 -1.97 -2.58
C LEU A 178 2.85 -2.88 -2.53
N LEU A 179 1.68 -2.26 -2.39
CA LEU A 179 0.37 -2.92 -2.44
C LEU A 179 -0.19 -2.77 -3.85
N ILE A 180 -0.64 -3.88 -4.44
CA ILE A 180 -1.11 -3.93 -5.82
C ILE A 180 -2.48 -4.58 -5.88
N ASN A 181 -3.39 -3.97 -6.62
CA ASN A 181 -4.64 -4.55 -7.05
C ASN A 181 -4.42 -5.42 -8.30
N THR A 182 -4.56 -6.72 -8.08
CA THR A 182 -4.23 -7.75 -9.06
C THR A 182 -5.25 -7.84 -10.19
N GLU A 183 -6.44 -7.24 -10.02
CA GLU A 183 -7.46 -7.19 -11.06
C GLU A 183 -7.23 -6.04 -12.06
N THR A 184 -6.66 -4.93 -11.60
CA THR A 184 -6.50 -3.71 -12.39
C THR A 184 -5.08 -3.53 -12.92
N LEU A 185 -4.04 -3.76 -12.10
CA LEU A 185 -2.64 -3.72 -12.53
C LEU A 185 -2.10 -5.09 -12.97
N GLY A 186 -2.71 -6.20 -12.54
CA GLY A 186 -2.32 -7.56 -12.93
C GLY A 186 -2.78 -7.98 -14.33
N ARG A 187 -3.65 -7.19 -14.98
CA ARG A 187 -4.03 -7.43 -16.39
C ARG A 187 -3.03 -6.76 -17.32
N TRP A 188 -2.14 -7.58 -17.89
CA TRP A 188 -1.38 -7.24 -19.08
C TRP A 188 -2.34 -6.67 -20.14
N GLY A 189 -2.26 -5.37 -20.44
CA GLY A 189 -3.08 -4.75 -21.50
C GLY A 189 -3.71 -3.37 -21.24
N ARG A 190 -3.46 -2.71 -20.10
CA ARG A 190 -3.85 -1.29 -19.91
C ARG A 190 -2.71 -0.45 -19.33
N MET A 191 -1.62 -0.31 -20.09
CA MET A 191 -0.70 0.82 -19.91
C MET A 191 -1.32 2.05 -20.59
N ASP A 192 -1.41 3.15 -19.84
CA ASP A 192 -0.92 4.48 -20.26
C ASP A 192 -1.69 5.68 -19.71
N ARG A 193 -2.86 5.53 -19.09
CA ARG A 193 -3.65 6.74 -18.77
C ARG A 193 -2.98 7.68 -17.75
N TRP A 194 -2.33 7.15 -16.71
CA TRP A 194 -1.72 7.98 -15.66
C TRP A 194 -0.26 8.38 -15.97
N ALA A 195 0.53 7.48 -16.57
CA ALA A 195 1.88 7.81 -17.04
C ALA A 195 1.86 8.86 -18.15
N ASP A 196 0.82 8.85 -19.00
CA ASP A 196 0.61 9.91 -20.00
C ASP A 196 0.13 11.21 -19.37
N GLU A 197 -0.72 11.17 -18.34
CA GLU A 197 -1.17 12.37 -17.63
C GLU A 197 -0.01 13.07 -16.89
N GLN A 198 0.92 12.31 -16.31
CA GLN A 198 2.12 12.90 -15.69
C GLN A 198 3.13 13.38 -16.73
N ARG A 199 3.39 12.61 -17.80
CA ARG A 199 4.24 13.08 -18.90
C ARG A 199 3.72 14.38 -19.51
N LYS A 200 2.40 14.51 -19.72
CA LYS A 200 1.80 15.74 -20.24
C LYS A 200 1.96 16.95 -19.31
N LYS A 201 2.08 16.74 -18.00
CA LYS A 201 2.34 17.82 -17.05
C LYS A 201 3.80 18.25 -17.09
N ASP A 202 4.72 17.30 -17.22
CA ASP A 202 6.16 17.58 -17.28
C ASP A 202 6.60 18.24 -18.60
N THR A 203 5.93 17.97 -19.74
CA THR A 203 6.23 18.67 -21.01
C THR A 203 5.56 20.04 -21.15
N ALA A 204 4.69 20.42 -20.22
CA ALA A 204 3.95 21.69 -20.24
C ALA A 204 4.55 22.77 -19.32
N ALA A 205 5.66 22.46 -18.64
CA ALA A 205 6.47 23.37 -17.83
C ALA A 205 7.79 23.70 -18.53
#